data_AF-A0A1K1SBA6-F1
#
_entry.id   AF-A0A1K1SBA6-F1
#
_cell.length_a   1.000
_cell.length_b   1.000
_cell.length_c   1.000
_cell.angle_alpha   90.00
_cell.angle_beta   90.00
_cell.angle_gamma   90.00
#
_symmetry.space_group_name_H-M   'P 1'
#
loop_
_entity.id
_entity.type
_entity.pdbx_description
1 polymer ?
#
loop_
_entity_poly.entity_id
_entity_poly.type
_entity_poly.pdbx_seq_one_letter_code
_entity_poly.pdbx_strand_id
1 'polypeptide(L)'
;MKTLAYPILLVAAAAVLAGCGGDPAPAPPSTPAPAPAAAAAAESTAPGVPCGEVPGTGGAKTAVVAHGKVDCAAATKLLKDYFAKLTPAEANSPDGPGPIVLDEWTCGSGPNDPVTACSTEDGRQVEGTRG
;
A
#
# COMPACT_ATOMS: atom_id res chain seq x y z
N MET A 1 -15.83 44.92 -5.71
CA MET A 1 -14.70 45.56 -6.41
C MET A 1 -13.78 44.46 -6.95
N LYS A 2 -13.26 44.65 -8.17
CA LYS A 2 -12.22 43.87 -8.88
C LYS A 2 -12.60 42.51 -9.50
N THR A 3 -13.14 42.63 -10.71
CA THR A 3 -12.97 41.77 -11.89
C THR A 3 -11.50 41.53 -12.26
N LEU A 4 -11.18 40.33 -12.77
CA LEU A 4 -10.18 39.97 -13.82
C LEU A 4 -10.38 38.44 -14.06
N ALA A 5 -11.02 37.89 -15.11
CA ALA A 5 -11.00 38.09 -16.56
C ALA A 5 -9.68 37.68 -17.27
N TYR A 6 -9.63 36.40 -17.69
CA TYR A 6 -9.12 35.86 -18.99
C TYR A 6 -7.62 36.09 -19.35
N PRO A 7 -7.04 35.50 -20.44
CA PRO A 7 -7.31 34.28 -21.25
C PRO A 7 -6.11 33.27 -21.20
N ILE A 8 -6.23 32.01 -21.60
CA ILE A 8 -5.96 31.40 -22.93
C ILE A 8 -4.72 31.97 -23.66
N LEU A 9 -3.98 31.06 -24.34
CA LEU A 9 -2.98 31.26 -25.42
C LEU A 9 -1.54 31.02 -24.92
N LEU A 10 -0.63 30.28 -25.56
CA LEU A 10 -0.45 29.77 -26.92
C LEU A 10 0.85 28.93 -26.88
N VAL A 11 0.98 27.85 -27.66
CA VAL A 11 1.91 27.73 -28.84
C VAL A 11 2.98 26.66 -28.61
N ALA A 12 2.81 25.54 -29.31
CA ALA A 12 3.63 25.08 -30.45
C ALA A 12 4.92 24.36 -30.02
N ALA A 13 5.08 23.06 -30.27
CA ALA A 13 5.24 22.41 -31.58
C ALA A 13 6.48 22.91 -32.34
N ALA A 14 7.48 22.02 -32.44
CA ALA A 14 8.48 21.80 -33.49
C ALA A 14 9.82 21.39 -32.83
N ALA A 15 10.24 20.13 -32.87
CA ALA A 15 10.75 19.39 -34.03
C ALA A 15 12.00 20.05 -34.66
N VAL A 16 13.18 19.54 -34.29
CA VAL A 16 14.41 19.43 -35.10
C VAL A 16 15.06 18.12 -34.67
N LEU A 17 14.92 17.03 -35.46
CA LEU A 17 15.79 16.64 -36.59
C LEU A 17 17.26 16.49 -36.11
N ALA A 18 17.75 15.29 -35.82
CA ALA A 18 18.02 14.12 -36.68
C ALA A 18 19.51 14.03 -37.06
N GLY A 19 20.11 12.88 -36.70
CA GLY A 19 21.29 12.28 -37.31
C GLY A 19 22.62 12.60 -36.62
N CYS A 20 23.55 11.67 -36.42
CA CYS A 20 23.60 10.23 -36.65
C CYS A 20 24.87 9.70 -35.96
N GLY A 21 24.81 8.54 -35.30
CA GLY A 21 26.04 7.84 -34.90
C GLY A 21 25.91 6.88 -33.73
N GLY A 22 25.33 5.69 -33.97
CA GLY A 22 25.75 4.42 -33.36
C GLY A 22 25.44 4.16 -31.88
N ASP A 23 24.39 3.38 -31.65
CA ASP A 23 24.09 2.57 -30.44
C ASP A 23 24.67 1.14 -30.63
N PRO A 24 24.78 0.21 -29.64
CA PRO A 24 24.52 0.30 -28.19
C PRO A 24 25.66 -0.22 -27.28
N ALA A 25 25.69 0.20 -26.02
CA ALA A 25 25.51 -0.69 -24.85
C ALA A 25 25.62 0.10 -23.52
N PRO A 26 24.74 -0.12 -22.52
CA PRO A 26 24.40 0.89 -21.53
C PRO A 26 25.25 0.85 -20.24
N ALA A 27 25.56 2.04 -19.75
CA ALA A 27 26.14 2.34 -18.42
C ALA A 27 25.13 2.08 -17.28
N PRO A 28 25.55 2.22 -16.00
CA PRO A 28 25.16 3.49 -15.39
C PRO A 28 26.25 4.20 -14.54
N PRO A 29 26.25 5.55 -14.57
CA PRO A 29 27.14 6.41 -13.82
C PRO A 29 26.53 7.02 -12.54
N SER A 30 27.44 7.49 -11.70
CA SER A 30 27.44 8.64 -10.77
C SER A 30 26.13 9.13 -10.11
N THR A 31 26.15 8.99 -8.78
CA THR A 31 25.25 9.56 -7.77
C THR A 31 25.27 11.10 -7.72
N PRO A 32 24.10 11.75 -7.62
CA PRO A 32 23.92 13.00 -6.90
C PRO A 32 23.14 12.78 -5.58
N ALA A 33 23.43 13.62 -4.59
CA ALA A 33 22.90 13.59 -3.22
C ALA A 33 21.36 13.51 -3.13
N PRO A 34 20.80 12.81 -2.11
CA PRO A 34 19.36 12.76 -1.90
C PRO A 34 18.88 14.12 -1.39
N ALA A 35 18.24 14.89 -2.26
CA ALA A 35 17.11 15.70 -1.83
C ALA A 35 16.11 14.77 -1.14
N PRO A 36 15.28 15.23 -0.17
CA PRO A 36 14.10 14.48 0.22
C PRO A 36 13.15 14.46 -0.98
N ALA A 37 13.43 13.55 -1.91
CA ALA A 37 12.59 13.20 -3.01
C ALA A 37 11.32 12.64 -2.39
N ALA A 38 10.22 13.29 -2.72
CA ALA A 38 8.91 12.71 -2.74
C ALA A 38 8.45 12.15 -1.38
N ALA A 39 7.54 12.88 -0.75
CA ALA A 39 6.24 12.25 -0.55
C ALA A 39 5.82 11.72 -1.94
N ALA A 40 6.32 10.53 -2.28
CA ALA A 40 5.72 9.73 -3.32
C ALA A 40 4.26 9.72 -2.90
N ALA A 41 3.38 10.19 -3.79
CA ALA A 41 1.98 9.89 -3.63
C ALA A 41 1.96 8.39 -3.33
N ALA A 42 1.66 8.04 -2.07
CA ALA A 42 1.51 6.68 -1.64
C ALA A 42 0.42 6.15 -2.56
N GLU A 43 0.83 5.46 -3.63
CA GLU A 43 -0.05 5.07 -4.72
C GLU A 43 -0.99 4.07 -4.08
N SER A 44 -2.13 4.58 -3.62
CA SER A 44 -3.03 3.81 -2.81
C SER A 44 -3.46 2.63 -3.66
N THR A 45 -3.26 1.43 -3.14
CA THR A 45 -3.48 0.23 -3.94
C THR A 45 -4.97 0.08 -4.20
N ALA A 46 -5.31 -0.45 -5.38
CA ALA A 46 -6.69 -0.75 -5.69
C ALA A 46 -7.19 -1.91 -4.80
N PRO A 47 -8.49 -1.93 -4.45
CA PRO A 47 -9.09 -3.09 -3.82
C PRO A 47 -8.82 -4.38 -4.61
N GLY A 48 -8.55 -5.48 -3.91
CA GLY A 48 -8.21 -6.79 -4.46
C GLY A 48 -6.73 -6.99 -4.81
N VAL A 49 -5.86 -5.98 -4.65
CA VAL A 49 -4.44 -6.11 -4.96
C VAL A 49 -3.69 -6.82 -3.83
N PRO A 50 -2.96 -7.92 -4.10
CA PRO A 50 -2.09 -8.56 -3.13
C PRO A 50 -0.84 -7.71 -2.91
N CYS A 51 -0.58 -7.37 -1.65
CA CYS A 51 0.47 -6.47 -1.20
C CYS A 51 1.75 -7.20 -0.71
N GLY A 52 1.68 -8.52 -0.52
CA GLY A 52 2.80 -9.37 -0.12
C GLY A 52 2.49 -10.26 1.08
N GLU A 53 3.41 -11.17 1.40
CA GLU A 53 3.24 -12.11 2.51
C GLU A 53 3.64 -11.50 3.87
N VAL A 54 2.87 -11.85 4.89
CA VAL A 54 3.07 -11.55 6.31
C VAL A 54 3.07 -12.85 7.11
N PRO A 55 4.03 -13.05 8.03
CA PRO A 55 3.99 -14.19 8.93
C PRO A 55 2.83 -14.00 9.92
N GLY A 56 1.96 -15.01 10.03
CA GLY A 56 0.86 -15.04 10.99
C GLY A 56 0.92 -16.27 11.90
N THR A 57 0.11 -16.27 12.95
CA THR A 57 0.05 -17.33 13.99
C THR A 57 -0.37 -18.71 13.47
N GLY A 58 -0.94 -18.79 12.27
CA GLY A 58 -1.33 -20.05 11.59
C GLY A 58 -0.56 -20.34 10.29
N GLY A 59 0.52 -19.61 10.02
CA GLY A 59 1.27 -19.64 8.75
C GLY A 59 1.35 -18.28 8.08
N ALA A 60 2.11 -18.20 6.98
CA ALA A 60 2.17 -16.99 6.18
C ALA A 60 0.78 -16.68 5.57
N LYS A 61 0.44 -15.40 5.54
CA LYS A 61 -0.78 -14.86 4.94
C LYS A 61 -0.40 -13.77 3.95
N THR A 62 -1.10 -13.66 2.84
CA THR A 62 -0.96 -12.56 1.89
C THR A 62 -1.83 -11.39 2.32
N ALA A 63 -1.22 -10.24 2.51
CA ALA A 63 -1.93 -8.98 2.72
C ALA A 63 -2.62 -8.57 1.43
N VAL A 64 -3.89 -8.20 1.51
CA VAL A 64 -4.72 -7.74 0.39
C VAL A 64 -5.50 -6.53 0.88
N VAL A 65 -5.60 -5.47 0.08
CA VAL A 65 -6.51 -4.37 0.40
C VAL A 65 -7.89 -4.76 -0.13
N ALA A 66 -8.84 -5.03 0.76
CA ALA A 66 -10.16 -5.50 0.36
C ALA A 66 -11.11 -4.35 0.00
N HIS A 67 -10.97 -3.20 0.67
CA HIS A 67 -11.80 -2.03 0.41
C HIS A 67 -11.09 -0.72 0.78
N GLY A 68 -11.47 0.35 0.08
CA GLY A 68 -10.86 1.67 0.24
C GLY A 68 -9.49 1.79 -0.42
N LYS A 69 -8.79 2.88 -0.08
CA LYS A 69 -7.47 3.22 -0.60
C LYS A 69 -6.46 3.09 0.54
N VAL A 70 -5.71 1.99 0.55
CA VAL A 70 -4.69 1.71 1.55
C VAL A 70 -3.38 1.39 0.83
N ASP A 71 -2.28 1.91 1.34
CA ASP A 71 -0.97 1.61 0.78
C ASP A 71 -0.56 0.17 1.10
N CYS A 72 0.06 -0.54 0.15
CA CYS A 72 0.45 -1.93 0.38
C CYS A 72 1.48 -2.10 1.51
N ALA A 73 2.35 -1.10 1.70
CA ALA A 73 3.28 -1.10 2.83
C ALA A 73 2.51 -0.95 4.16
N ALA A 74 1.48 -0.10 4.19
CA ALA A 74 0.63 0.10 5.34
C ALA A 74 -0.21 -1.15 5.66
N ALA A 75 -0.80 -1.80 4.65
CA ALA A 75 -1.58 -3.03 4.80
C ALA A 75 -0.72 -4.18 5.39
N THR A 76 0.47 -4.37 4.84
CA THR A 76 1.43 -5.37 5.31
C THR A 76 1.89 -5.06 6.74
N LYS A 77 2.18 -3.79 7.05
CA LYS A 77 2.56 -3.37 8.40
C LYS A 77 1.43 -3.59 9.40
N LEU A 78 0.20 -3.24 9.05
CA LEU A 78 -0.97 -3.40 9.90
C LEU A 78 -1.18 -4.85 10.33
N LEU A 79 -1.11 -5.79 9.38
CA LEU A 79 -1.24 -7.22 9.69
C LEU A 79 -0.05 -7.72 10.54
N LYS A 80 1.18 -7.25 10.27
CA LYS A 80 2.33 -7.58 11.13
C LYS A 80 2.13 -7.09 12.56
N ASP A 81 1.66 -5.86 12.74
CA ASP A 81 1.41 -5.27 14.05
C ASP A 81 0.30 -6.03 14.78
N TYR A 82 -0.73 -6.48 14.05
CA TYR A 82 -1.79 -7.33 14.59
C TYR A 82 -1.24 -8.66 15.13
N PHE A 83 -0.50 -9.41 14.31
CA PHE A 83 0.09 -10.67 14.74
C PHE A 83 1.14 -10.51 15.84
N ALA A 84 1.83 -9.37 15.89
CA ALA A 84 2.77 -9.05 16.96
C ALA A 84 2.07 -8.73 18.29
N LYS A 85 0.86 -8.15 18.27
CA LYS A 85 0.08 -7.86 19.48
C LYS A 85 -0.70 -9.06 20.01
N LEU A 86 -1.02 -10.04 19.16
CA LEU A 86 -1.72 -11.25 19.58
C LEU A 86 -0.90 -11.98 20.65
N THR A 87 -1.52 -12.18 21.80
CA THR A 87 -0.98 -13.06 22.82
C THR A 87 -1.12 -14.52 22.36
N PRO A 88 -0.29 -15.44 22.89
CA PRO A 88 -0.46 -16.87 22.62
C PRO A 88 -1.85 -17.40 22.99
N ALA A 89 -2.49 -16.83 24.01
CA ALA A 89 -3.83 -17.24 24.42
C ALA A 89 -4.89 -16.84 23.37
N GLU A 90 -4.83 -15.62 22.84
CA GLU A 90 -5.75 -15.16 21.78
C GLU A 90 -5.52 -15.91 20.47
N ALA A 91 -4.26 -16.14 20.11
CA ALA A 91 -3.90 -16.89 18.90
C ALA A 91 -4.44 -18.32 18.87
N ASN A 92 -4.59 -18.96 20.04
CA ASN A 92 -5.10 -20.31 20.20
C ASN A 92 -6.54 -20.36 20.73
N SER A 93 -7.23 -19.20 20.79
CA SER A 93 -8.58 -19.12 21.31
C SER A 93 -9.55 -19.94 20.43
N PRO A 94 -10.49 -20.70 21.03
CA PRO A 94 -11.52 -21.41 20.28
C PRO A 94 -12.51 -20.47 19.58
N ASP A 95 -12.52 -19.19 19.93
CA ASP A 95 -13.31 -18.13 19.29
C ASP A 95 -12.52 -17.40 18.18
N GLY A 96 -11.26 -17.78 17.96
CA GLY A 96 -10.36 -17.16 17.00
C GLY A 96 -9.52 -16.02 17.58
N PRO A 97 -8.47 -15.60 16.86
CA PRO A 97 -7.64 -14.49 17.29
C PRO A 97 -8.49 -13.20 17.27
N GLY A 98 -8.67 -12.65 18.47
CA GLY A 98 -9.72 -11.68 18.77
C GLY A 98 -9.59 -10.34 18.04
N PRO A 99 -10.61 -9.47 18.16
CA PRO A 99 -10.52 -8.11 17.66
C PRO A 99 -9.47 -7.33 18.47
N ILE A 100 -8.34 -7.02 17.84
CA ILE A 100 -7.31 -6.12 18.37
C ILE A 100 -7.44 -4.76 17.70
N VAL A 101 -7.48 -3.72 18.52
CA VAL A 101 -7.45 -2.33 18.06
C VAL A 101 -6.00 -1.87 17.86
N LEU A 102 -5.70 -1.44 16.64
CA LEU A 102 -4.45 -0.85 16.19
C LEU A 102 -4.74 0.55 15.67
N ASP A 103 -4.60 1.54 16.55
CA ASP A 103 -4.96 2.92 16.25
C ASP A 103 -6.44 3.02 15.84
N GLU A 104 -6.73 3.40 14.58
CA GLU A 104 -8.07 3.49 14.00
C GLU A 104 -8.59 2.15 13.42
N TRP A 105 -7.76 1.10 13.40
CA TRP A 105 -8.07 -0.19 12.81
C TRP A 105 -8.50 -1.20 13.86
N THR A 106 -9.56 -1.95 13.56
CA THR A 106 -9.93 -3.15 14.33
C THR A 106 -9.66 -4.38 13.47
N CYS A 107 -8.73 -5.22 13.92
CA CYS A 107 -8.29 -6.42 13.25
C CYS A 107 -8.74 -7.67 14.00
N GLY A 108 -9.29 -8.66 13.33
CA GLY A 108 -9.67 -9.92 13.94
C GLY A 108 -9.81 -11.05 12.94
N SER A 109 -9.85 -12.27 13.46
CA SER A 109 -10.17 -13.48 12.70
C SER A 109 -11.14 -14.34 13.49
N GLY A 110 -12.07 -14.98 12.78
CA GLY A 110 -12.85 -16.06 13.37
C GLY A 110 -11.98 -17.28 13.73
N PRO A 111 -12.56 -18.28 14.42
CA PRO A 111 -11.84 -19.48 14.78
C PRO A 111 -11.49 -20.30 13.54
N ASN A 112 -10.20 -20.61 13.38
CA ASN A 112 -9.64 -21.26 12.19
C ASN A 112 -9.92 -20.51 10.87
N ASP A 113 -10.21 -19.21 10.94
CA ASP A 113 -10.54 -18.45 9.74
C ASP A 113 -9.28 -18.28 8.86
N PRO A 114 -9.34 -18.67 7.57
CA PRO A 114 -8.20 -18.49 6.66
C PRO A 114 -7.91 -17.01 6.41
N VAL A 115 -8.86 -16.11 6.73
CA VAL A 115 -8.80 -14.67 6.54
C VAL A 115 -8.67 -13.95 7.89
N THR A 116 -7.83 -12.93 7.90
CA THR A 116 -7.75 -11.95 8.98
C THR A 116 -8.21 -10.62 8.45
N ALA A 117 -9.32 -10.10 8.97
CA ALA A 117 -9.91 -8.86 8.49
C ALA A 117 -9.56 -7.72 9.44
N CYS A 118 -9.01 -6.65 8.88
CA CYS A 118 -8.79 -5.37 9.53
C CYS A 118 -9.66 -4.32 8.88
N SER A 119 -10.42 -3.56 9.67
CA SER A 119 -11.30 -2.51 9.15
C SER A 119 -11.30 -1.27 10.03
N THR A 120 -11.55 -0.11 9.42
CA THR A 120 -11.73 1.18 10.10
C THR A 120 -13.19 1.60 10.03
N GLU A 121 -13.63 2.50 10.92
CA GLU A 121 -14.98 3.08 10.86
C GLU A 121 -15.24 3.85 9.54
N ASP A 122 -14.20 4.42 8.93
CA ASP A 122 -14.29 5.06 7.60
C ASP A 122 -14.53 4.09 6.42
N GLY A 123 -14.61 2.77 6.69
CA GLY A 123 -14.87 1.76 5.68
C GLY A 123 -13.65 1.30 4.86
N ARG A 124 -12.42 1.60 5.28
CA ARG A 124 -11.22 0.96 4.71
C ARG A 124 -11.09 -0.46 5.26
N GLN A 125 -10.65 -1.39 4.43
CA GLN A 125 -10.51 -2.79 4.79
C GLN A 125 -9.24 -3.41 4.21
N VAL A 126 -8.52 -4.15 5.05
CA VAL A 126 -7.33 -4.93 4.71
C VAL A 126 -7.58 -6.37 5.17
N GLU A 127 -7.23 -7.34 4.34
CA GLU A 127 -7.38 -8.75 4.63
C GLU A 127 -6.03 -9.47 4.56
N GLY A 128 -5.79 -10.39 5.48
CA GLY A 128 -4.68 -11.33 5.45
C GLY A 128 -5.19 -12.72 5.11
N THR A 129 -5.04 -13.17 3.86
CA THR A 129 -5.55 -14.45 3.37
C THR A 129 -4.45 -15.51 3.34
N ARG A 130 -4.76 -16.76 3.70
CA ARG A 130 -3.82 -17.87 3.49
C ARG A 130 -3.80 -18.24 2.01
N GLY A 131 -2.61 -18.24 1.40
CA GLY A 131 -2.39 -18.71 0.03
C GLY A 131 -2.45 -20.22 -0.12
#